data_AF-A0A183UEN7-F1
#
_entry.id   AF-A0A183UEN7-F1
#
_cell.length_a   1.000
_cell.length_b   1.000
_cell.length_c   1.000
_cell.angle_alpha   90.00
_cell.angle_beta   90.00
_cell.angle_gamma   90.00
#
_symmetry.space_group_name_H-M   'P 1'
#
loop_
_entity.id
_entity.type
_entity.pdbx_description
1 polymer ?
#
loop_
_entity_poly.entity_id
_entity_poly.type
_entity_poly.pdbx_seq_one_letter_code
_entity_poly.pdbx_strand_id
1 'polypeptide(L)'
;MTLTKIEEGVDEGEVLYHSYIRKSAEELVELRTELLDRKKLKERRRKENERRVIQRLKAIADERAAWERSFEQERQKIIDRQRAVTGEEDDGRSERRDRLLNNQRKFVSSEQLEIYYEGWV
;
A
#
# COMPACT_ATOMS: atom_id res chain seq x y z
N MET A 1 1.37 5.32 43.01
CA MET A 1 1.62 6.40 42.04
C MET A 1 2.59 7.38 42.68
N THR A 2 3.67 7.75 42.00
CA THR A 2 4.69 8.69 42.50
C THR A 2 4.80 9.89 41.54
N LEU A 3 5.04 11.09 42.07
CA LEU A 3 5.15 12.31 41.27
C LEU A 3 6.53 12.39 40.60
N THR A 4 6.57 12.47 39.26
CA THR A 4 7.82 12.44 38.48
C THR A 4 8.21 13.79 37.90
N LYS A 5 7.24 14.59 37.44
CA LYS A 5 7.50 15.89 36.81
C LYS A 5 6.34 16.85 37.11
N ILE A 6 6.67 18.12 37.31
CA ILE A 6 5.70 19.22 37.39
C ILE A 6 6.14 20.24 36.32
N GLU A 7 5.19 20.66 35.49
CA GLU A 7 5.37 21.68 34.46
C GLU A 7 4.34 22.79 34.67
N GLU A 8 4.68 24.00 34.24
CA GLU A 8 3.70 25.08 34.14
C GLU A 8 2.81 24.86 32.89
N GLY A 9 1.49 24.96 33.04
CA GLY A 9 0.57 24.70 31.92
C GLY A 9 0.41 23.23 31.55
N VAL A 10 0.03 22.96 30.30
CA VAL A 10 -0.18 21.60 29.77
C VAL A 10 0.86 21.36 28.68
N ASP A 11 1.78 20.43 28.93
CA ASP A 11 2.78 19.87 28.01
C ASP A 11 3.77 20.85 27.32
N GLU A 12 3.64 22.16 27.50
CA GLU A 12 4.42 23.18 26.77
C GLU A 12 5.12 24.23 27.64
N GLY A 13 4.92 24.25 28.96
CA GLY A 13 5.53 25.27 29.82
C GLY A 13 6.83 24.85 30.50
N GLU A 14 7.31 25.71 31.39
CA GLU A 14 8.60 25.54 32.08
C GLU A 14 8.52 24.38 33.09
N VAL A 15 9.59 23.57 33.16
CA VAL A 15 9.68 22.44 34.09
C VAL A 15 10.02 22.95 35.49
N LEU A 16 9.04 22.93 36.38
CA LEU A 16 9.19 23.42 37.77
C LEU A 16 9.84 22.37 38.69
N TYR A 17 9.64 21.09 38.41
CA TYR A 17 10.24 20.00 39.20
C TYR A 17 10.41 18.74 38.36
N HIS A 18 11.54 18.04 38.54
CA HIS A 18 11.76 16.72 37.97
C HIS A 18 12.44 15.79 38.98
N SER A 19 11.78 14.68 39.32
CA SER A 19 12.38 13.60 40.08
C SER A 19 13.22 12.74 39.14
N TYR A 20 14.55 12.80 39.29
CA TYR A 20 15.47 11.99 38.51
C TYR A 20 15.40 10.53 38.94
N ILE A 21 14.69 9.72 38.16
CA ILE A 21 14.63 8.27 38.35
C ILE A 21 15.93 7.66 37.80
N ARG A 22 16.80 7.19 38.70
CA ARG A 22 18.01 6.46 38.34
C ARG A 22 17.67 4.99 38.18
N LYS A 23 17.88 4.45 36.98
CA LYS A 23 17.68 3.02 36.72
C LYS A 23 18.79 2.20 37.35
N SER A 24 18.43 1.04 37.89
CA SER A 24 19.40 0.07 38.37
C SER A 24 20.14 -0.60 37.20
N ALA A 25 21.30 -1.21 37.46
CA ALA A 25 22.04 -1.93 36.43
C ALA A 25 21.24 -3.11 35.84
N GLU A 26 20.43 -3.77 36.67
CA GLU A 26 19.55 -4.87 36.29
C GLU A 26 18.43 -4.39 35.35
N GLU A 27 17.75 -3.29 35.71
CA GLU A 27 16.72 -2.67 34.85
C GLU A 27 17.29 -2.24 33.49
N LEU A 28 18.54 -1.78 33.43
CA LEU A 28 19.19 -1.42 32.18
C LEU A 28 19.47 -2.64 31.29
N VAL A 29 19.80 -3.78 31.88
CA VAL A 29 19.97 -5.05 31.15
C VAL A 29 18.63 -5.54 30.62
N GLU A 30 17.59 -5.54 31.45
CA GLU A 30 16.22 -5.91 31.05
C GLU A 30 15.69 -5.01 29.92
N LEU A 31 15.89 -3.69 30.01
CA LEU A 31 15.48 -2.78 28.95
C LEU A 31 16.21 -3.08 27.64
N ARG A 32 17.49 -3.45 27.70
CA ARG A 32 18.25 -3.80 26.49
C ARG A 32 17.75 -5.10 25.87
N THR A 33 17.46 -6.14 26.67
CA THR A 33 16.92 -7.40 26.16
C THR A 33 15.53 -7.20 25.57
N GLU A 34 14.66 -6.47 26.26
CA GLU A 34 13.30 -6.19 25.80
C GLU A 34 13.29 -5.36 24.51
N LEU A 35 14.19 -4.38 24.37
CA LEU A 35 14.35 -3.61 23.12
C LEU A 35 14.76 -4.50 21.95
N LEU A 36 15.69 -5.44 22.17
CA LEU A 36 16.11 -6.39 21.14
C LEU A 36 14.95 -7.29 20.72
N ASP A 37 14.19 -7.82 21.67
CA ASP A 37 13.06 -8.70 21.38
C ASP A 37 11.91 -7.98 20.70
N ARG A 38 11.61 -6.74 21.14
CA ARG A 38 10.63 -5.87 20.49
C ARG A 38 11.04 -5.55 19.05
N LYS A 39 12.33 -5.28 18.80
CA LYS A 39 12.86 -5.06 17.45
C LYS A 39 12.72 -6.30 16.57
N LYS A 40 13.11 -7.48 17.08
CA LYS A 40 12.95 -8.76 16.37
C LYS A 40 11.48 -9.04 16.05
N LEU A 41 10.58 -8.80 17.00
CA LEU A 41 9.15 -9.01 16.82
C LEU A 41 8.56 -8.05 15.77
N LYS A 42 8.95 -6.77 15.81
CA LYS A 42 8.53 -5.76 14.83
C LYS A 42 8.98 -6.14 13.42
N GLU A 43 10.23 -6.57 13.26
CA GLU A 43 10.76 -7.02 11.97
C GLU A 43 10.08 -8.29 11.46
N ARG A 44 9.79 -9.26 12.34
CA ARG A 44 9.04 -10.47 11.98
C ARG A 44 7.65 -10.12 11.47
N ARG A 45 6.91 -9.29 12.21
CA ARG A 45 5.56 -8.83 11.81
C ARG A 45 5.59 -8.04 10.50
N ARG A 46 6.61 -7.20 10.30
CA ARG A 46 6.81 -6.46 9.04
C ARG A 46 6.96 -7.41 7.86
N LYS A 47 7.87 -8.38 7.94
CA LYS A 47 8.10 -9.37 6.87
C LYS A 47 6.87 -10.22 6.58
N GLU A 48 6.11 -10.61 7.61
CA GLU A 48 4.88 -11.37 7.46
C GLU A 48 3.81 -10.55 6.72
N ASN A 49 3.63 -9.29 7.11
CA ASN A 49 2.70 -8.38 6.43
C ASN A 49 3.10 -8.13 4.99
N GLU A 50 4.38 -7.87 4.71
CA GLU A 50 4.90 -7.70 3.35
C GLU A 50 4.61 -8.94 2.49
N ARG A 51 4.89 -10.15 2.99
CA ARG A 51 4.57 -11.41 2.29
C ARG A 51 3.09 -11.55 2.01
N ARG A 52 2.23 -11.27 3.00
CA ARG A 52 0.78 -11.35 2.85
C ARG A 52 0.25 -10.38 1.80
N VAL A 53 0.75 -9.14 1.80
CA VAL A 53 0.36 -8.12 0.80
C VAL A 53 0.83 -8.54 -0.58
N ILE A 54 2.09 -8.98 -0.72
CA ILE A 54 2.64 -9.45 -2.00
C ILE A 54 1.81 -10.61 -2.55
N GLN A 55 1.45 -11.60 -1.73
CA GLN A 55 0.65 -12.74 -2.18
C GLN A 55 -0.75 -12.30 -2.65
N ARG A 56 -1.41 -11.39 -1.92
CA ARG A 56 -2.71 -10.85 -2.32
C ARG A 56 -2.62 -10.08 -3.63
N LEU A 57 -1.63 -9.21 -3.78
CA LEU A 57 -1.43 -8.44 -5.02
C LEU A 57 -1.11 -9.34 -6.20
N LYS A 58 -0.30 -10.39 -6.01
CA LYS A 58 -0.04 -11.40 -7.04
C LYS A 58 -1.31 -12.13 -7.45
N ALA A 59 -2.11 -12.61 -6.50
CA ALA A 59 -3.36 -13.28 -6.80
C ALA A 59 -4.33 -12.40 -7.62
N ILE A 60 -4.46 -11.12 -7.24
CA ILE A 60 -5.28 -10.15 -7.98
C ILE A 60 -4.71 -9.91 -9.39
N ALA A 61 -3.38 -9.80 -9.52
CA ALA A 61 -2.74 -9.61 -10.83
C ALA A 61 -2.92 -10.84 -11.73
N ASP A 62 -2.79 -12.05 -11.18
CA ASP A 62 -2.98 -13.30 -11.90
C ASP A 62 -4.44 -13.48 -12.33
N GLU A 63 -5.40 -13.15 -11.47
CA GLU A 63 -6.83 -13.15 -11.79
C GLU A 63 -7.16 -12.16 -12.91
N ARG A 64 -6.63 -10.93 -12.82
CA ARG A 64 -6.78 -9.92 -13.89
C ARG A 64 -6.15 -10.40 -15.20
N ALA A 65 -4.97 -10.99 -15.16
CA ALA A 65 -4.32 -11.52 -16.34
C ALA A 65 -5.09 -12.70 -16.96
N ALA A 66 -5.68 -13.56 -16.14
CA ALA A 66 -6.54 -14.65 -16.61
C ALA A 66 -7.82 -14.12 -17.27
N TRP A 67 -8.46 -13.13 -16.63
CA TRP A 67 -9.63 -12.46 -17.18
C TRP A 67 -9.32 -11.79 -18.51
N GLU A 68 -8.23 -11.02 -18.60
CA GLU A 68 -7.79 -10.36 -19.84
C GLU A 68 -7.56 -11.37 -20.97
N ARG A 69 -6.88 -12.50 -20.68
CA ARG A 69 -6.69 -13.57 -21.68
C ARG A 69 -8.01 -14.17 -22.14
N SER A 70 -8.95 -14.42 -21.23
CA SER A 70 -10.25 -14.96 -21.58
C SER A 70 -11.07 -13.97 -22.43
N PHE A 71 -10.97 -12.68 -22.10
CA PHE A 71 -11.62 -11.60 -22.81
C PHE A 71 -11.05 -11.46 -24.23
N GLU A 72 -9.73 -11.47 -24.39
CA GLU A 72 -9.08 -11.41 -25.70
C GLU A 72 -9.41 -12.63 -26.57
N GLN A 73 -9.46 -13.83 -25.98
CA GLN A 73 -9.86 -15.04 -26.71
C GLN A 73 -11.29 -14.93 -27.24
N GLU A 74 -12.22 -14.44 -26.42
CA GLU A 74 -13.61 -14.29 -26.85
C GLU A 74 -13.75 -13.17 -27.89
N ARG A 75 -13.03 -12.07 -27.70
CA ARG A 75 -12.95 -10.99 -28.68
C ARG A 75 -12.43 -11.50 -30.02
N GLN A 76 -11.35 -12.28 -30.04
CA GLN A 76 -10.80 -12.84 -31.26
C GLN A 76 -11.81 -13.75 -31.98
N LYS A 77 -12.55 -14.60 -31.26
CA LYS A 77 -13.60 -15.44 -31.87
C LYS A 77 -14.71 -14.60 -32.52
N ILE A 78 -15.08 -13.48 -31.91
CA ILE A 78 -16.09 -12.56 -32.46
C ILE A 78 -15.55 -11.93 -33.75
N ILE A 79 -14.31 -11.45 -33.74
CA ILE A 79 -13.65 -10.87 -34.93
C ILE A 79 -13.55 -11.91 -36.04
N ASP A 80 -13.11 -13.13 -35.75
CA ASP A 80 -13.01 -14.21 -36.73
C ASP A 80 -14.38 -14.56 -37.34
N ARG A 81 -15.43 -14.58 -36.51
CA ARG A 81 -16.81 -14.80 -36.97
C ARG A 81 -17.31 -13.63 -37.83
N GLN A 82 -17.04 -12.38 -37.46
CA GLN A 82 -17.40 -11.22 -38.25
C GLN A 82 -16.67 -11.23 -39.60
N ARG A 83 -15.36 -11.49 -39.61
CA ARG A 83 -14.57 -11.62 -40.84
C ARG A 83 -15.11 -12.71 -41.77
N ALA A 84 -15.53 -13.85 -41.23
CA ALA A 84 -16.11 -14.95 -42.03
C ALA A 84 -17.45 -14.60 -42.68
N VAL A 85 -18.22 -13.68 -42.08
CA VAL A 85 -19.54 -13.25 -42.60
C VAL A 85 -19.43 -12.05 -43.53
N THR A 86 -18.59 -11.07 -43.18
CA THR A 86 -18.58 -9.74 -43.82
C THR A 86 -17.42 -9.56 -44.79
N GLY A 87 -16.35 -10.37 -44.69
CA GLY A 87 -15.17 -10.28 -45.56
C GLY A 87 -14.28 -9.04 -45.34
N GLU A 88 -14.72 -8.08 -44.52
CA GLU A 88 -13.94 -6.90 -44.13
C GLU A 88 -13.01 -7.21 -42.93
N GLU A 89 -11.83 -6.59 -42.93
CA GLU A 89 -10.87 -6.67 -41.83
C GLU A 89 -11.19 -5.64 -40.73
N ASP A 90 -11.10 -6.04 -39.46
CA ASP A 90 -11.19 -5.13 -38.32
C ASP A 90 -10.07 -4.08 -38.41
N ASP A 91 -10.43 -2.82 -38.65
CA ASP A 91 -9.51 -1.69 -38.83
C ASP A 91 -8.90 -1.18 -37.50
N GLY A 92 -9.21 -1.87 -36.38
CA GLY A 92 -8.65 -1.59 -35.06
C GLY A 92 -9.10 -0.26 -34.46
N ARG A 93 -10.14 0.36 -35.03
CA ARG A 93 -10.68 1.66 -34.57
C ARG A 93 -11.23 1.57 -33.15
N SER A 94 -11.81 0.42 -32.78
CA SER A 94 -12.27 0.17 -31.41
C SER A 94 -11.12 0.08 -30.41
N GLU A 95 -10.03 -0.61 -30.75
CA GLU A 95 -8.86 -0.73 -29.86
C GLU A 95 -8.18 0.60 -29.57
N ARG A 96 -8.08 1.49 -30.57
CA ARG A 96 -7.53 2.84 -30.36
C ARG A 96 -8.38 3.64 -29.38
N ARG A 97 -9.71 3.52 -29.46
CA ARG A 97 -10.63 4.20 -28.54
C ARG A 97 -10.53 3.66 -27.12
N ASP A 98 -10.46 2.34 -26.96
CA ASP A 98 -10.34 1.70 -25.65
C ASP A 98 -8.99 1.99 -24.98
N ARG A 99 -7.89 2.05 -25.75
CA ARG A 99 -6.59 2.50 -25.22
C ARG A 99 -6.62 3.96 -24.75
N LEU A 100 -7.26 4.86 -25.51
CA LEU A 100 -7.40 6.26 -25.12
C LEU A 100 -8.21 6.41 -23.83
N LEU A 101 -9.34 5.70 -23.71
CA LEU A 101 -10.18 5.71 -22.50
C LEU A 101 -9.45 5.13 -21.28
N ASN A 102 -8.68 4.05 -21.47
CA ASN A 102 -7.91 3.43 -20.38
C ASN A 102 -6.75 4.34 -19.91
N ASN A 103 -6.07 5.03 -20.82
CA ASN A 103 -5.04 6.01 -20.47
C ASN A 103 -5.63 7.21 -19.71
N GLN A 104 -6.80 7.71 -20.14
CA GLN A 104 -7.48 8.81 -19.45
C GLN A 104 -7.89 8.42 -18.03
N ARG A 105 -8.35 7.18 -17.83
CA ARG A 105 -8.73 6.66 -16.50
C ARG A 105 -7.53 6.49 -15.55
N LYS A 106 -6.36 6.09 -16.08
CA LYS A 106 -5.10 6.00 -15.32
C LYS A 106 -4.58 7.37 -14.90
N PHE A 107 -4.71 8.37 -15.77
CA PHE A 107 -4.29 9.75 -15.49
C PHE A 107 -5.07 10.34 -14.30
N VAL A 108 -6.40 10.22 -14.33
CA VAL A 108 -7.29 10.69 -13.25
C VAL A 108 -7.01 9.96 -11.92
N SER A 109 -6.75 8.65 -11.96
CA SER A 109 -6.39 7.90 -10.75
C SER A 109 -5.05 8.32 -10.16
N SER A 110 -4.10 8.77 -10.99
CA SER A 110 -2.79 9.24 -10.54
C SER A 110 -2.90 10.61 -9.88
N GLU A 111 -3.64 11.54 -10.49
CA GLU A 111 -3.95 12.86 -9.89
C GLU A 111 -4.68 12.73 -8.54
N GLN A 112 -5.64 11.81 -8.43
CA GLN A 112 -6.34 11.57 -7.16
C GLN A 112 -5.43 11.03 -6.06
N LEU A 113 -4.43 10.23 -6.41
CA LEU A 113 -3.42 9.74 -5.46
C LEU A 113 -2.44 10.85 -5.06
N GLU A 114 -2.06 11.71 -6.00
CA GLU A 114 -1.19 12.88 -5.74
C GLU A 114 -1.86 13.86 -4.76
N ILE A 115 -3.14 14.19 -4.97
CA ILE A 115 -3.93 15.03 -4.08
C ILE A 115 -4.02 14.43 -2.66
N TYR A 116 -4.14 13.09 -2.56
CA TYR A 116 -4.21 12.42 -1.27
C TYR A 116 -2.87 12.42 -0.52
N TYR A 117 -1.74 12.40 -1.24
CA TYR A 117 -0.41 12.48 -0.64
C TYR A 117 0.00 13.92 -0.27
N GLU A 118 -0.42 14.93 -1.04
CA GLU A 118 -0.14 16.35 -0.73
C GLU A 118 -0.98 16.90 0.42
N GLY A 119 -2.15 16.33 0.71
CA GLY A 119 -2.99 16.71 1.86
C GLY A 119 -2.54 16.16 3.22
N TRP A 120 -1.45 15.39 3.27
CA TRP A 120 -0.88 14.77 4.48
C TRP A 120 0.54 15.28 4.80
N VAL A 121 0.93 16.45 4.26
CA VAL A 121 2.18 17.15 4.58
C VAL A 121 1.88 18.44 5.32
#